data_AF-K5W2K9-F1
#
_entry.id   AF-K5W2K9-F1
#
_cell.length_a   1.000
_cell.length_b   1.000
_cell.length_c   1.000
_cell.angle_alpha   90.00
_cell.angle_beta   90.00
_cell.angle_gamma   90.00
#
_symmetry.space_group_name_H-M   'P 1'
#
loop_
_entity.id
_entity.type
_entity.pdbx_description
1 polymer ?
#
loop_
_entity_poly.entity_id
_entity_poly.type
_entity_poly.pdbx_seq_one_letter_code
_entity_poly.pdbx_strand_id
1 'polypeptide(L)'
;IACHHHPYAIVQDPELVEILQMLNSKVDIPHPKTVSRNVHEIFTISRESVGKILQAHSDHLHLCIDGWTSPNVIPFLGVTVHRV
;
A
#
# COMPACT_ATOMS: atom_id res chain seq x y z
N ILE A 1 1.65 -5.80 3.62
CA ILE A 1 2.70 -4.92 3.03
C ILE A 1 2.43 -3.45 3.36
N ALA A 2 1.28 -2.87 3.00
CA ALA A 2 0.95 -1.47 3.34
C ALA A 2 0.70 -1.21 4.84
N CYS A 3 0.10 -2.14 5.58
CA CYS A 3 -0.25 -1.89 6.99
C CYS A 3 0.84 -2.25 8.02
N HIS A 4 1.90 -2.98 7.64
CA HIS A 4 2.91 -3.53 8.57
C HIS A 4 4.36 -3.28 8.14
N HIS A 5 4.59 -2.46 7.10
CA HIS A 5 5.92 -2.12 6.56
C HIS A 5 6.80 -3.32 6.16
N HIS A 6 6.21 -4.49 5.91
CA HIS A 6 6.98 -5.64 5.47
C HIS A 6 7.54 -5.41 4.06
N PRO A 7 8.85 -5.64 3.83
CA PRO A 7 9.42 -5.54 2.50
C PRO A 7 8.74 -6.53 1.56
N TYR A 8 8.73 -6.24 0.26
CA TYR A 8 8.18 -7.18 -0.75
C TYR A 8 8.79 -8.58 -0.67
N ALA A 9 10.01 -8.69 -0.12
CA ALA A 9 10.70 -9.95 0.12
C ALA A 9 10.00 -10.88 1.11
N ILE A 10 9.06 -10.39 1.93
CA ILE A 10 8.34 -11.22 2.91
C ILE A 10 7.63 -12.41 2.27
N VAL A 11 7.22 -12.31 1.01
CA VAL A 11 6.56 -13.43 0.32
C VAL A 11 7.47 -14.65 0.10
N GLN A 12 8.79 -14.49 0.30
CA GLN A 12 9.77 -15.58 0.27
C GLN A 12 10.19 -16.03 1.66
N ASP A 13 9.61 -15.47 2.73
CA ASP A 13 9.88 -15.91 4.09
C ASP A 13 9.46 -17.37 4.27
N PRO A 14 10.35 -18.28 4.71
CA PRO A 14 10.04 -19.70 4.79
C PRO A 14 8.85 -20.02 5.70
N GLU A 15 8.73 -19.36 6.85
CA GLU A 15 7.65 -19.60 7.81
C GLU A 15 6.31 -19.15 7.23
N LEU A 16 6.28 -17.98 6.57
CA LEU A 16 5.08 -17.53 5.87
C LEU A 16 4.68 -18.48 4.74
N VAL A 17 5.64 -18.95 3.94
CA VAL A 17 5.37 -19.89 2.84
C VAL A 17 4.82 -21.21 3.39
N GLU A 18 5.39 -21.73 4.47
CA GLU A 18 4.92 -22.96 5.11
C GLU A 18 3.46 -22.80 5.57
N ILE A 19 3.14 -21.70 6.27
CA ILE A 19 1.76 -21.41 6.70
C ILE A 19 0.81 -21.31 5.50
N LEU A 20 1.21 -20.63 4.42
CA LEU A 20 0.38 -20.51 3.22
C LEU A 20 0.13 -21.87 2.55
N GLN A 21 1.14 -22.72 2.48
CA GLN A 21 1.04 -24.07 1.91
C GLN A 21 0.22 -25.02 2.79
N MET A 22 0.29 -24.88 4.12
CA MET A 22 -0.56 -25.61 5.06
C MET A 22 -2.05 -25.25 4.86
N LEU A 23 -2.35 -23.97 4.61
CA LEU A 23 -3.71 -23.49 4.38
C LEU A 23 -4.22 -23.84 2.97
N ASN A 24 -3.35 -23.81 1.96
CA ASN A 24 -3.66 -24.17 0.59
C ASN A 24 -2.43 -24.76 -0.11
N SER A 25 -2.40 -26.09 -0.27
CA SER A 25 -1.29 -26.80 -0.90
C SER A 25 -1.06 -26.45 -2.37
N LYS A 26 -2.01 -25.77 -3.03
CA LYS A 26 -1.91 -25.31 -4.41
C LYS A 26 -1.56 -23.82 -4.52
N VAL A 27 -1.19 -23.17 -3.42
CA VAL A 27 -0.81 -21.75 -3.44
C VAL A 27 0.44 -21.55 -4.30
N ASP A 28 0.35 -20.65 -5.26
CA ASP A 28 1.52 -20.17 -6.00
C ASP A 28 2.14 -19.00 -5.25
N ILE A 29 3.45 -19.09 -4.98
CA ILE A 29 4.18 -18.06 -4.24
C ILE A 29 4.80 -17.09 -5.26
N PRO A 30 4.30 -15.85 -5.35
CA PRO A 30 4.82 -14.91 -6.33
C PRO A 30 6.22 -14.44 -5.96
N HIS A 31 7.04 -14.14 -6.97
CA HIS A 31 8.33 -13.49 -6.74
C HIS A 31 8.13 -12.08 -6.15
N PRO A 32 8.99 -11.58 -5.23
CA PRO A 32 8.90 -10.23 -4.65
C PRO A 32 8.80 -9.11 -5.68
N LYS A 33 9.50 -9.26 -6.81
CA LYS A 33 9.40 -8.33 -7.96
C LYS A 33 8.01 -8.31 -8.60
N THR A 34 7.32 -9.45 -8.67
CA THR A 34 5.94 -9.55 -9.15
C THR A 34 5.02 -8.77 -8.22
N VAL A 35 5.14 -8.98 -6.90
CA VAL A 35 4.36 -8.27 -5.89
C VAL A 35 4.61 -6.76 -5.97
N SER A 36 5.87 -6.33 -6.05
CA SER A 36 6.23 -4.92 -6.21
C SER A 36 5.59 -4.32 -7.46
N ARG A 37 5.73 -4.97 -8.63
CA ARG A 37 5.12 -4.50 -9.88
C ARG A 37 3.60 -4.37 -9.76
N ASN A 38 2.92 -5.38 -9.22
CA ASN A 38 1.46 -5.35 -9.11
C ASN A 38 0.97 -4.29 -8.12
N VAL A 39 1.70 -4.04 -7.01
CA VAL A 39 1.36 -2.95 -6.09
C VAL A 39 1.45 -1.58 -6.79
N HIS A 40 2.49 -1.34 -7.60
CA HIS A 40 2.61 -0.09 -8.37
C HIS A 40 1.54 0.05 -9.45
N GLU A 41 1.18 -1.05 -10.12
CA GLU A 41 0.13 -1.08 -11.12
C GLU A 41 -1.24 -0.75 -10.50
N ILE A 42 -1.59 -1.42 -9.41
CA ILE A 42 -2.82 -1.14 -8.64
C ILE A 42 -2.81 0.32 -8.19
N PHE A 43 -1.72 0.83 -7.64
CA PHE A 43 -1.62 2.24 -7.24
C PHE A 43 -1.88 3.19 -8.41
N THR A 44 -1.31 2.91 -9.58
CA THR A 44 -1.49 3.76 -10.78
C THR A 44 -2.95 3.81 -11.21
N ILE A 45 -3.60 2.65 -11.29
CA ILE A 45 -5.02 2.53 -11.65
C ILE A 45 -5.91 3.19 -10.59
N SER A 46 -5.67 2.89 -9.31
CA SER A 46 -6.44 3.46 -8.20
C SER A 46 -6.29 4.97 -8.11
N ARG A 47 -5.09 5.52 -8.36
CA ARG A 47 -4.85 6.97 -8.36
C ARG A 47 -5.73 7.69 -9.37
N GLU A 48 -5.86 7.16 -10.59
CA GLU A 48 -6.72 7.75 -11.61
C GLU A 48 -8.21 7.70 -11.22
N SER A 49 -8.64 6.57 -10.66
CA SER A 49 -10.01 6.40 -10.16
C SER A 49 -10.33 7.36 -9.01
N VAL A 50 -9.45 7.43 -8.01
CA VAL A 50 -9.58 8.34 -6.86
C VAL A 50 -9.55 9.80 -7.32
N GLY A 51 -8.68 10.16 -8.27
CA GLY A 51 -8.64 11.51 -8.84
C GLY A 51 -9.98 11.92 -9.44
N LYS A 52 -10.63 11.03 -10.19
CA LYS A 52 -11.98 11.28 -10.74
C LYS A 52 -13.03 11.45 -9.64
N ILE A 53 -12.99 10.61 -8.59
CA ILE A 53 -13.91 10.71 -7.45
C ILE A 53 -13.76 12.05 -6.74
N LEU A 54 -12.52 12.49 -6.50
CA LEU A 54 -12.26 13.76 -5.82
C LEU A 54 -12.62 14.97 -6.68
N GLN A 55 -12.39 14.93 -8.00
CA GLN A 55 -12.77 16.00 -8.93
C GLN A 55 -14.28 16.10 -9.15
N ALA A 56 -15.00 14.98 -9.09
CA ALA A 56 -16.46 14.94 -9.22
C ALA A 56 -17.19 15.34 -7.93
N HIS A 57 -16.48 15.47 -6.81
CA HIS A 57 -17.07 15.89 -5.54
C HIS A 57 -17.48 17.36 -5.61
N SER A 58 -18.77 17.64 -5.44
CA SER A 58 -19.33 18.99 -5.55
C SER A 58 -19.06 19.85 -4.32
N ASP A 59 -18.95 19.22 -3.14
CA ASP A 59 -18.78 19.92 -1.87
C ASP A 59 -17.30 20.05 -1.49
N HIS A 60 -17.04 20.55 -0.29
CA HIS A 60 -15.69 20.78 0.20
C HIS A 60 -14.91 19.47 0.44
N LEU A 61 -13.62 19.52 0.09
CA LEU A 61 -12.65 18.51 0.47
C LEU A 61 -11.85 19.03 1.67
N HIS A 62 -11.76 18.23 2.72
CA HIS A 62 -10.98 18.55 3.91
C HIS A 62 -9.59 17.91 3.80
N LEU A 63 -8.54 18.71 3.94
CA LEU A 63 -7.16 18.24 3.91
C LEU A 63 -6.63 18.14 5.34
N CYS A 64 -6.06 16.99 5.70
CA CYS A 64 -5.27 16.84 6.92
C CYS A 64 -3.80 16.63 6.53
N ILE A 65 -2.93 17.43 7.15
CA ILE A 65 -1.49 17.43 6.92
C ILE A 65 -0.82 17.01 8.23
N ASP A 66 -0.09 15.92 8.18
CA ASP A 66 0.63 15.37 9.34
C ASP A 66 2.14 15.37 9.04
N GLY A 67 2.90 16.14 9.81
CA GLY A 67 4.34 16.27 9.65
C GLY A 67 5.06 15.68 10.86
N TRP A 68 5.96 14.72 10.63
CA TRP A 68 6.78 14.15 11.70
C TRP A 68 8.22 13.93 11.22
N THR A 69 9.14 13.85 12.17
CA THR A 69 10.53 13.50 11.91
C THR A 69 10.79 12.13 12.51
N SER A 70 11.27 11.19 11.71
CA SER A 70 11.67 9.87 12.21
C SER A 70 12.87 9.97 13.16
N PRO A 71 13.11 8.94 14.01
CA PRO A 71 14.30 8.88 14.86
C PRO A 71 15.63 8.99 14.08
N ASN A 72 15.62 8.64 12.79
CA ASN A 72 16.77 8.76 11.89
C ASN A 72 16.91 10.18 11.28
N VAL A 73 16.22 11.18 11.83
CA VAL A 73 16.24 12.59 11.40
C VAL A 73 15.75 12.78 9.95
N ILE A 74 14.91 11.86 9.46
CA ILE A 74 14.25 12.00 8.14
C ILE A 74 12.89 12.66 8.35
N PRO A 75 12.62 13.83 7.72
CA PRO A 75 11.32 14.48 7.78
C PRO A 75 10.31 13.80 6.84
N PHE A 76 9.08 13.64 7.31
CA PHE A 76 7.95 13.09 6.57
C PHE A 76 6.78 14.06 6.60
N LEU A 77 6.02 14.07 5.50
CA LEU A 77 4.78 14.82 5.36
C LEU A 77 3.70 13.90 4.80
N GLY A 78 2.77 13.49 5.65
CA GLY A 78 1.55 12.81 5.28
C GLY A 78 0.49 13.83 4.87
N VAL A 79 -0.18 13.58 3.74
CA VAL A 79 -1.34 14.36 3.30
C VAL A 79 -2.50 13.41 3.09
N THR A 80 -3.64 13.72 3.70
CA THR A 80 -4.87 12.94 3.58
C THR A 80 -6.03 13.84 3.16
N VAL A 81 -6.91 13.31 2.32
CA VAL A 81 -8.11 14.00 1.82
C VAL A 81 -9.33 13.30 2.41
N HIS A 82 -10.18 14.05 3.10
CA HIS A 82 -11.46 13.61 3.62
C HIS A 82 -12.59 14.29 2.86
N ARG A 83 -13.58 13.50 2.48
CA ARG A 83 -14.83 13.96 1.86
C ARG A 83 -15.98 13.49 2.74
N VAL A 84 -17.01 14.31 2.90
CA VAL A 84 -18.23 13.98 3.66
C VAL A 84 -19.33 13.64 2.67
#